data_AF-A0A562B1E4-F1
#
_entry.id   AF-A0A562B1E4-F1
#
_cell.length_a   1.000
_cell.length_b   1.000
_cell.length_c   1.000
_cell.angle_alpha   90.00
_cell.angle_beta   90.00
_cell.angle_gamma   90.00
#
_symmetry.space_group_name_H-M   'P 1'
#
loop_
_entity.id
_entity.type
_entity.pdbx_description
1 polymer ?
#
loop_
_entity_poly.entity_id
_entity_poly.type
_entity_poly.pdbx_seq_one_letter_code
_entity_poly.pdbx_strand_id
1 'polypeptide(L)'
;MAIESPLFQSSMELFGHAITHFNGTSELDRKLVILHLSNSVELLLKDMLLDSGESIYKNPKETITIHGCIELLGTKKIAVPYLNKLELLIDERNALQHRFGSPNELTAIFYMNDCLHH
;
A
#
# COMPACT_ATOMS: atom_id res chain seq x y z
N MET A 1 -2.76 -10.90 -18.22
CA MET A 1 -3.04 -9.48 -17.92
C MET A 1 -2.24 -8.99 -16.72
N ALA A 2 -2.44 -9.49 -15.49
CA ALA A 2 -1.69 -9.01 -14.30
C ALA A 2 -0.14 -9.04 -14.42
N ILE A 3 0.45 -10.04 -15.10
CA ILE A 3 1.92 -10.17 -15.24
C ILE A 3 2.53 -9.09 -16.16
N GLU A 4 1.72 -8.48 -17.04
CA GLU A 4 2.17 -7.43 -17.97
C GLU A 4 1.90 -6.00 -17.47
N SER A 5 1.20 -5.84 -16.34
CA SER A 5 0.93 -4.49 -15.81
C SER A 5 2.20 -3.91 -15.16
N PRO A 6 2.68 -2.75 -15.63
CA PRO A 6 3.78 -2.05 -14.97
C PRO A 6 3.46 -1.67 -13.52
N LEU A 7 2.19 -1.40 -13.19
CA LEU A 7 1.77 -1.08 -11.82
C LEU A 7 1.87 -2.30 -10.91
N PHE A 8 1.43 -3.47 -11.41
CA PHE A 8 1.56 -4.72 -10.68
C PHE A 8 3.05 -5.06 -10.44
N GLN A 9 3.89 -4.93 -11.47
CA GLN A 9 5.33 -5.16 -11.36
C GLN A 9 5.98 -4.25 -10.32
N SER A 10 5.76 -2.92 -10.41
CA SER A 10 6.27 -1.97 -9.43
C SER A 10 5.70 -2.20 -8.02
N SER A 11 4.45 -2.66 -7.91
CA SER A 11 3.88 -3.05 -6.62
C SER A 11 4.63 -4.22 -5.99
N MET A 12 4.94 -5.26 -6.77
CA MET A 12 5.67 -6.43 -6.29
C MET A 12 7.13 -6.08 -5.94
N GLU A 13 7.77 -5.17 -6.68
CA GLU A 13 9.09 -4.64 -6.33
C GLU A 13 9.07 -3.92 -4.99
N LEU A 14 8.08 -3.03 -4.77
CA LEU A 14 7.90 -2.35 -3.48
C LEU A 14 7.62 -3.34 -2.35
N PHE A 15 6.83 -4.38 -2.60
CA PHE A 15 6.63 -5.44 -1.61
C PHE A 15 7.94 -6.17 -1.28
N GLY A 16 8.76 -6.49 -2.29
CA GLY A 16 10.11 -7.04 -2.09
C GLY A 16 11.02 -6.11 -1.28
N HIS A 17 10.94 -4.79 -1.50
CA HIS A 17 11.64 -3.81 -0.67
C HIS A 17 11.15 -3.80 0.78
N ALA A 18 9.83 -3.90 1.01
CA ALA A 18 9.29 -4.01 2.37
C ALA A 18 9.85 -5.25 3.09
N ILE A 19 9.92 -6.41 2.41
CA ILE A 19 10.54 -7.63 2.96
C ILE A 19 12.04 -7.42 3.24
N THR A 20 12.74 -6.75 2.33
CA THR A 20 14.19 -6.49 2.47
C THR A 20 14.46 -5.66 3.72
N HIS A 21 13.71 -4.57 3.91
CA HIS A 21 13.81 -3.74 5.11
C HIS A 21 13.32 -4.45 6.36
N PHE A 22 12.32 -5.33 6.26
CA PHE A 22 11.87 -6.11 7.41
C PHE A 22 12.96 -7.02 7.99
N ASN A 23 13.88 -7.50 7.16
CA ASN A 23 15.07 -8.25 7.60
C ASN A 23 16.20 -7.35 8.13
N GLY A 24 16.07 -6.03 8.03
CA GLY A 24 16.97 -5.06 8.63
C GLY A 24 16.65 -4.79 10.11
N THR A 25 17.56 -4.13 10.82
CA THR A 25 17.42 -3.88 12.27
C THR A 25 17.33 -2.39 12.60
N SER A 26 17.51 -1.50 11.62
CA SER A 26 17.55 -0.06 11.87
C SER A 26 16.15 0.55 12.03
N GLU A 27 16.09 1.73 12.65
CA GLU A 27 14.85 2.51 12.69
C GLU A 27 14.38 2.93 11.29
N LEU A 28 15.34 3.24 10.41
CA LEU A 28 15.05 3.58 9.03
C LEU A 28 14.38 2.40 8.31
N ASP A 29 14.89 1.18 8.52
CA ASP A 29 14.30 -0.03 7.96
C ASP A 29 12.83 -0.17 8.37
N ARG A 30 12.52 0.02 9.65
CA ARG A 30 11.12 -0.06 10.14
C ARG A 30 10.21 0.98 9.49
N LYS A 31 10.70 2.20 9.23
CA LYS A 31 9.93 3.21 8.48
C LYS A 31 9.69 2.76 7.04
N LEU A 32 10.74 2.24 6.40
CA LEU A 32 10.69 1.81 5.00
C LEU A 32 9.79 0.59 4.81
N VAL A 33 9.67 -0.30 5.79
CA VAL A 33 8.67 -1.38 5.79
C VAL A 33 7.26 -0.81 5.57
N ILE A 34 6.84 0.13 6.41
CA ILE A 34 5.48 0.71 6.34
C ILE A 34 5.27 1.47 5.03
N LEU A 35 6.24 2.28 4.63
CA LEU A 35 6.16 3.09 3.42
C LEU A 35 6.08 2.23 2.16
N HIS A 36 6.97 1.25 2.01
CA HIS A 36 6.98 0.38 0.84
C HIS A 36 5.76 -0.53 0.80
N LEU A 37 5.33 -1.07 1.95
CA LEU A 37 4.13 -1.90 2.01
C LEU A 37 2.88 -1.10 1.64
N SER A 38 2.68 0.09 2.20
CA SER A 38 1.52 0.92 1.86
C SER A 38 1.54 1.38 0.39
N ASN A 39 2.71 1.71 -0.16
CA ASN A 39 2.83 2.09 -1.56
C ASN A 39 2.56 0.91 -2.50
N SER A 40 3.01 -0.30 -2.14
CA SER A 40 2.72 -1.54 -2.85
C SER A 40 1.20 -1.78 -2.95
N VAL A 41 0.48 -1.66 -1.82
CA VAL A 41 -0.99 -1.75 -1.79
C VAL A 41 -1.65 -0.68 -2.67
N GLU A 42 -1.18 0.57 -2.61
CA GLU A 42 -1.75 1.65 -3.42
C GLU A 42 -1.61 1.36 -4.93
N LEU A 43 -0.46 0.84 -5.36
CA LEU A 43 -0.27 0.45 -6.76
C LEU A 43 -1.16 -0.73 -7.17
N LEU A 44 -1.39 -1.72 -6.30
CA LEU A 44 -2.33 -2.83 -6.58
C LEU A 44 -3.76 -2.32 -6.75
N LEU A 45 -4.21 -1.42 -5.87
CA LEU A 45 -5.57 -0.90 -5.97
C LEU A 45 -5.77 -0.05 -7.24
N LYS A 46 -4.73 0.69 -7.65
CA LYS A 46 -4.72 1.42 -8.93
C LYS A 46 -4.75 0.47 -10.11
N ASP A 47 -3.99 -0.63 -10.05
CA ASP A 47 -4.00 -1.67 -11.07
C ASP A 47 -5.38 -2.31 -11.24
N MET A 48 -6.03 -2.66 -10.12
CA MET A 48 -7.41 -3.19 -10.11
C MET A 48 -8.41 -2.22 -10.74
N LEU A 49 -8.23 -0.91 -10.54
CA LEU A 49 -9.09 0.09 -11.18
C LEU A 49 -8.87 0.15 -12.68
N LEU A 50 -7.62 0.13 -13.15
CA LEU A 50 -7.31 0.07 -14.58
C LEU A 50 -7.93 -1.17 -15.23
N ASP A 51 -7.82 -2.33 -14.59
CA ASP A 51 -8.44 -3.59 -15.04
C ASP A 51 -9.98 -3.49 -15.10
N SER A 52 -10.58 -2.64 -14.27
CA SER A 52 -12.02 -2.35 -14.29
C SER A 52 -12.46 -1.29 -15.31
N GLY A 53 -11.52 -0.76 -16.11
CA GLY A 53 -11.76 0.28 -17.11
C GLY A 53 -11.80 1.70 -16.56
N GLU A 54 -11.31 1.93 -15.34
CA GLU A 54 -11.31 3.25 -14.69
C GLU A 54 -9.96 3.96 -14.82
N SER A 55 -10.04 5.30 -14.93
CA SER A 55 -8.84 6.14 -14.87
C SER A 55 -8.36 6.27 -13.43
N ILE A 56 -7.05 6.18 -13.22
CA ILE A 56 -6.40 6.52 -11.95
C ILE A 56 -6.00 8.00 -11.86
N TYR A 57 -6.18 8.80 -12.92
CA TYR A 57 -5.84 10.22 -12.93
C TYR A 57 -7.04 11.05 -12.48
N LYS A 58 -6.85 11.89 -11.45
CA LYS A 58 -7.79 12.97 -11.11
C LYS A 58 -7.67 14.13 -12.09
N ASN A 59 -6.44 14.42 -12.48
CA ASN A 59 -6.04 15.43 -13.47
C ASN A 59 -4.67 15.03 -14.05
N PRO A 60 -4.14 15.70 -15.09
CA PRO A 60 -2.89 15.29 -15.73
C PRO A 60 -1.64 15.27 -14.84
N LYS A 61 -1.69 15.88 -13.63
CA LYS A 61 -0.55 15.97 -12.70
C LYS A 61 -0.74 15.13 -11.43
N GLU A 62 -1.91 14.55 -11.22
CA GLU A 62 -2.28 13.93 -9.96
C GLU A 62 -3.08 12.65 -10.19
N THR A 63 -2.65 11.57 -9.52
CA THR A 63 -3.41 10.33 -9.47
C THR A 63 -4.30 10.29 -8.22
N ILE A 64 -5.33 9.45 -8.26
CA ILE A 64 -6.16 9.17 -7.10
C ILE A 64 -5.32 8.64 -5.94
N THR A 65 -5.72 8.98 -4.72
CA THR A 65 -5.08 8.47 -3.49
C THR A 65 -5.55 7.04 -3.22
N ILE A 66 -4.91 6.35 -2.27
CA ILE A 66 -5.35 5.02 -1.83
C ILE A 66 -6.82 4.99 -1.37
N HIS A 67 -7.29 6.00 -0.63
CA HIS A 67 -8.69 6.11 -0.23
C HIS A 67 -9.61 6.32 -1.43
N GLY A 68 -9.20 7.14 -2.40
CA GLY A 68 -9.95 7.30 -3.64
C GLY A 68 -10.04 6.00 -4.43
N CYS A 69 -9.00 5.15 -4.37
CA CYS A 69 -9.06 3.83 -4.99
C CYS A 69 -10.10 2.93 -4.32
N ILE A 70 -10.09 2.86 -2.99
CA ILE A 70 -11.03 2.08 -2.19
C ILE A 70 -12.48 2.51 -2.46
N GLU A 71 -12.75 3.82 -2.48
CA GLU A 71 -14.07 4.36 -2.75
C GLU A 71 -14.58 3.95 -4.15
N LEU A 72 -13.77 4.16 -5.20
CA LEU A 72 -14.13 3.81 -6.56
C LEU A 72 -14.35 2.30 -6.75
N LEU A 73 -13.48 1.46 -6.18
CA LEU A 73 -13.67 0.00 -6.19
C LEU A 73 -14.98 -0.39 -5.48
N GLY A 74 -15.32 0.28 -4.38
CA GLY A 74 -16.57 0.12 -3.66
C GLY A 74 -17.80 0.44 -4.52
N THR A 75 -17.78 1.55 -5.29
CA THR A 75 -18.87 1.88 -6.22
C THR A 75 -19.07 0.83 -7.32
N LYS A 76 -17.99 0.12 -7.67
CA LYS A 76 -17.99 -1.01 -8.62
C LYS A 76 -18.34 -2.36 -7.99
N LYS A 77 -18.59 -2.40 -6.68
CA LYS A 77 -18.82 -3.63 -5.92
C LYS A 77 -17.64 -4.62 -6.01
N ILE A 78 -16.42 -4.10 -6.23
CA ILE A 78 -15.19 -4.87 -6.17
C ILE A 78 -14.73 -4.84 -4.71
N ALA A 79 -14.70 -6.01 -4.06
CA ALA A 79 -14.28 -6.10 -2.68
C ALA A 79 -12.77 -5.88 -2.55
N VAL A 80 -12.37 -5.05 -1.59
CA VAL A 80 -10.98 -4.91 -1.15
C VAL A 80 -10.77 -5.83 0.06
N PRO A 81 -9.97 -6.91 -0.07
CA PRO A 81 -9.69 -7.80 1.06
C PRO A 81 -9.04 -7.04 2.21
N TYR A 82 -9.40 -7.40 3.44
CA TYR A 82 -8.79 -6.87 4.66
C TYR A 82 -8.83 -5.34 4.79
N LEU A 83 -9.86 -4.68 4.25
CA LEU A 83 -9.98 -3.22 4.21
C LEU A 83 -9.71 -2.55 5.56
N ASN A 84 -10.30 -3.06 6.64
CA ASN A 84 -10.09 -2.55 8.01
C ASN A 84 -8.62 -2.57 8.46
N LYS A 85 -7.85 -3.58 8.02
CA LYS A 85 -6.41 -3.66 8.31
C LYS A 85 -5.61 -2.72 7.40
N LEU A 86 -6.00 -2.62 6.12
CA LEU A 86 -5.39 -1.68 5.18
C LEU A 86 -5.57 -0.23 5.65
N GLU A 87 -6.72 0.12 6.24
CA GLU A 87 -6.97 1.44 6.82
C GLU A 87 -5.93 1.78 7.92
N LEU A 88 -5.60 0.82 8.80
CA LEU A 88 -4.55 1.01 9.81
C LEU A 88 -3.17 1.25 9.17
N LEU A 89 -2.83 0.47 8.14
CA LEU A 89 -1.57 0.64 7.40
C LEU A 89 -1.47 2.03 6.76
N ILE A 90 -2.57 2.51 6.20
CA ILE A 90 -2.65 3.83 5.57
C ILE A 90 -2.48 4.93 6.63
N ASP A 91 -3.15 4.80 7.78
CA ASP A 91 -3.03 5.74 8.89
C ASP A 91 -1.60 5.81 9.44
N GLU A 92 -0.93 4.67 9.59
CA GLU A 92 0.47 4.62 10.02
C GLU A 92 1.38 5.30 8.99
N ARG A 93 1.22 5.00 7.69
CA ARG A 93 1.98 5.67 6.61
C ARG A 93 1.78 7.18 6.65
N ASN A 94 0.54 7.65 6.82
CA ASN A 94 0.22 9.08 6.94
C ASN A 94 0.88 9.69 8.18
N ALA A 95 0.87 8.98 9.31
CA ALA A 95 1.53 9.43 10.53
C ALA A 95 3.05 9.55 10.36
N LEU A 96 3.71 8.63 9.65
CA LEU A 96 5.14 8.71 9.37
C LEU A 96 5.50 9.94 8.53
N GLN A 97 4.71 10.22 7.49
CA GLN A 97 4.95 11.34 6.57
C GLN A 97 4.70 12.71 7.23
N HIS A 98 3.73 12.82 8.13
CA HIS A 98 3.37 14.09 8.77
C HIS A 98 4.02 14.34 10.13
N ARG A 99 4.35 13.29 10.89
CA ARG A 99 4.76 13.41 12.31
C ARG A 99 6.17 12.91 12.59
N PHE A 100 6.95 12.56 11.55
CA PHE A 100 8.29 11.96 11.69
C PHE A 100 8.32 10.79 12.67
N GLY A 101 7.24 10.00 12.69
CA GLY A 101 7.08 8.86 13.59
C GLY A 101 8.23 7.86 13.46
N SER A 102 8.52 7.17 14.56
CA SER A 102 9.59 6.18 14.64
C SER A 102 8.97 4.84 15.07
N PRO A 103 8.51 4.03 14.10
CA PRO A 103 7.80 2.80 14.39
C PRO A 103 8.75 1.86 15.12
N ASN A 104 8.24 1.20 16.16
CA ASN A 104 9.01 0.19 16.89
C ASN A 104 8.96 -1.15 16.14
N GLU A 105 9.74 -2.11 16.62
CA GLU A 105 9.84 -3.44 16.01
C GLU A 105 8.49 -4.17 15.95
N LEU A 106 7.70 -4.10 17.03
CA LEU A 106 6.37 -4.72 17.08
C LEU A 106 5.42 -4.11 16.05
N THR A 107 5.49 -2.79 15.79
CA THR A 107 4.71 -2.12 14.75
C THR A 107 5.08 -2.66 13.37
N ALA A 108 6.37 -2.79 13.05
CA ALA A 108 6.81 -3.34 11.77
C ALA A 108 6.39 -4.81 11.58
N ILE A 109 6.47 -5.62 12.64
CA ILE A 109 6.00 -7.01 12.65
C ILE A 109 4.50 -7.09 12.39
N PHE A 110 3.70 -6.28 13.10
CA PHE A 110 2.24 -6.25 12.93
C PHE A 110 1.85 -5.97 11.48
N TYR A 111 2.47 -4.99 10.84
CA TYR A 111 2.10 -4.63 9.46
C TYR A 111 2.60 -5.64 8.41
N MET A 112 3.75 -6.29 8.61
CA MET A 112 4.21 -7.34 7.67
C MET A 112 3.48 -8.67 7.83
N ASN A 113 3.18 -9.09 9.07
CA ASN A 113 2.65 -10.42 9.36
C ASN A 113 1.14 -10.41 9.58
N ASP A 114 0.59 -9.45 10.32
CA ASP A 114 -0.80 -9.54 10.78
C ASP A 114 -1.76 -8.75 9.88
N CYS A 115 -1.26 -7.73 9.17
CA CYS A 115 -2.05 -6.93 8.24
C CYS A 115 -2.47 -7.74 6.99
N LEU A 116 -1.70 -8.77 6.62
CA LEU A 116 -1.91 -9.59 5.42
C LEU A 116 -2.39 -11.03 5.69
N HIS A 117 -2.55 -11.45 6.94
CA HIS A 117 -3.02 -12.79 7.31
C HIS A 117 -4.33 -12.76 8.13
N HIS A 118 -5.40 -13.33 7.56
CA HIS A 118 -6.35 -14.28 8.17
C HIS A 118 -7.58 -14.48 7.29
#